data_AF-A0A317LT70-F1
#
_entry.id   AF-A0A317LT70-F1
#
_cell.length_a   1.000
_cell.length_b   1.000
_cell.length_c   1.000
_cell.angle_alpha   90.00
_cell.angle_beta   90.00
_cell.angle_gamma   90.00
#
_symmetry.space_group_name_H-M   'P 1'
#
loop_
_entity.id
_entity.type
_entity.pdbx_description
1 polymer ?
#
loop_
_entity_poly.entity_id
_entity_poly.type
_entity_poly.pdbx_seq_one_letter_code
_entity_poly.pdbx_strand_id
1 'polypeptide(L)'
;MQIELKRIEYSARLSEETLAFSADIYIDGQKAGYASNNGQGGSTDYHWYDEKGRLLIQSAEKYCKSLPAEVNEDIVVDGKPLTIEMTLETFIDNLMGKHLMDKEMKAFQRKMYKETKTGIVFGIENQQYKVVKFVNRTIEDILSKPGGAELLKQTIIKNVIPKLLANPGYKILNNNIPKEIIELAMQQMQISQLDAGKKRVIKPPGSANKRGPAKGK
;
A
#
# COMPACT_ATOMS: atom_id res chain seq x y z
N MET A 1 -12.57 10.53 -25.90
CA MET A 1 -13.87 10.59 -25.21
C MET A 1 -13.63 10.34 -23.73
N GLN A 2 -14.26 11.12 -22.85
CA GLN A 2 -14.15 10.95 -21.40
C GLN A 2 -15.42 10.26 -20.87
N ILE A 3 -15.26 9.09 -20.27
CA ILE A 3 -16.36 8.33 -19.64
C ILE A 3 -16.08 8.27 -18.14
N GLU A 4 -17.07 8.60 -17.32
CA GLU A 4 -16.96 8.66 -15.86
C GLU A 4 -18.18 8.00 -15.20
N LEU A 5 -17.96 7.39 -14.03
CA LEU A 5 -19.03 6.97 -13.13
C LEU A 5 -19.19 8.02 -12.01
N LYS A 6 -20.43 8.41 -11.74
CA LYS A 6 -20.80 9.33 -10.64
C LYS A 6 -21.93 8.74 -9.82
N ARG A 7 -22.12 9.28 -8.61
CA ARG A 7 -23.14 8.78 -7.65
C ARG A 7 -23.06 7.26 -7.45
N ILE A 8 -21.84 6.76 -7.28
CA ILE A 8 -21.57 5.34 -7.12
C ILE A 8 -22.08 4.89 -5.75
N GLU A 9 -22.96 3.90 -5.75
CA GLU A 9 -23.38 3.14 -4.58
C GLU A 9 -22.82 1.73 -4.69
N TYR A 10 -22.15 1.25 -3.65
CA TYR A 10 -21.49 -0.07 -3.64
C TYR A 10 -21.83 -0.83 -2.35
N SER A 11 -22.14 -2.12 -2.48
CA SER A 11 -22.48 -2.99 -1.35
C SER A 11 -21.61 -4.24 -1.30
N ALA A 12 -20.56 -4.20 -0.48
CA ALA A 12 -19.71 -5.38 -0.24
C ALA A 12 -20.47 -6.59 0.32
N ARG A 13 -21.61 -6.38 1.00
CA ARG A 13 -22.44 -7.46 1.55
C ARG A 13 -23.22 -8.21 0.48
N LEU A 14 -23.52 -7.55 -0.64
CA LEU A 14 -24.28 -8.14 -1.76
C LEU A 14 -23.36 -8.61 -2.89
N SER A 15 -22.06 -8.32 -2.82
CA SER A 15 -21.05 -8.82 -3.75
C SER A 15 -20.65 -10.25 -3.37
N GLU A 16 -21.22 -11.25 -4.06
CA GLU A 16 -20.88 -12.66 -3.86
C GLU A 16 -19.75 -13.09 -4.81
N GLU A 17 -19.94 -12.84 -6.12
CA GLU A 17 -18.97 -13.14 -7.17
C GLU A 17 -18.51 -11.89 -7.92
N THR A 18 -19.43 -10.97 -8.19
CA THR A 18 -19.17 -9.68 -8.85
C THR A 18 -19.40 -8.51 -7.89
N LEU A 19 -19.03 -7.29 -8.28
CA LEU A 19 -19.29 -6.11 -7.48
C LEU A 19 -20.79 -5.78 -7.54
N ALA A 20 -21.48 -5.75 -6.39
CA ALA A 20 -22.84 -5.22 -6.33
C ALA A 20 -22.80 -3.69 -6.24
N PHE A 21 -23.23 -3.01 -7.30
CA PHE A 21 -23.18 -1.55 -7.38
C PHE A 21 -24.28 -0.94 -8.26
N SER A 22 -24.48 0.36 -8.10
CA SER A 22 -25.20 1.21 -9.05
C SER A 22 -24.45 2.53 -9.24
N ALA A 23 -24.50 3.10 -10.44
CA ALA A 23 -23.84 4.36 -10.75
C ALA A 23 -24.49 5.08 -11.93
N ASP A 24 -24.36 6.41 -11.98
CA ASP A 24 -24.65 7.20 -13.16
C ASP A 24 -23.44 7.20 -14.11
N ILE A 25 -23.68 6.94 -15.39
CA ILE A 25 -22.71 7.07 -16.48
C ILE A 25 -22.74 8.51 -17.00
N TYR A 26 -21.57 9.15 -17.00
CA TYR A 26 -21.35 10.46 -17.62
C TYR A 26 -20.39 10.32 -18.80
N ILE A 27 -20.73 10.95 -19.92
CA ILE A 27 -19.90 10.98 -21.14
C ILE A 27 -19.65 12.44 -21.51
N ASP A 28 -18.38 12.84 -21.59
CA ASP A 28 -17.92 14.20 -21.84
C ASP A 28 -18.66 15.23 -20.96
N GLY A 29 -18.80 14.89 -19.67
CA GLY A 29 -19.46 15.72 -18.65
C GLY A 29 -20.99 15.67 -18.64
N GLN A 30 -21.63 14.97 -19.58
CA GLN A 30 -23.09 14.88 -19.69
C GLN A 30 -23.62 13.57 -19.11
N LYS A 31 -24.69 13.64 -18.32
CA LYS A 31 -25.35 12.45 -17.75
C LYS A 31 -26.02 11.67 -18.88
N ALA A 32 -25.50 10.48 -19.20
CA ALA A 32 -25.91 9.70 -20.37
C ALA A 32 -26.80 8.50 -20.00
N GLY A 33 -26.53 7.88 -18.86
CA GLY A 33 -27.18 6.63 -18.48
C GLY A 33 -26.83 6.19 -17.07
N TYR A 34 -27.13 4.94 -16.75
CA TYR A 34 -26.76 4.30 -15.50
C TYR A 34 -26.21 2.91 -15.75
N ALA A 35 -25.40 2.43 -14.81
CA ALA A 35 -24.88 1.07 -14.77
C ALA A 35 -25.21 0.43 -13.41
N SER A 36 -25.42 -0.88 -13.40
CA SER A 36 -25.64 -1.65 -12.19
C SER A 36 -25.26 -3.11 -12.35
N ASN A 37 -24.90 -3.75 -11.24
CA ASN A 37 -24.68 -5.18 -11.14
C ASN A 37 -25.19 -5.67 -9.77
N ASN A 38 -25.78 -6.86 -9.72
CA ASN A 38 -26.39 -7.41 -8.51
C ASN A 38 -25.42 -8.19 -7.62
N GLY A 39 -24.19 -8.44 -8.09
CA GLY A 39 -23.12 -9.11 -7.34
C GLY A 39 -23.07 -10.64 -7.45
N GLN A 40 -23.90 -11.26 -8.28
CA GLN A 40 -24.07 -12.73 -8.33
C GLN A 40 -23.37 -13.42 -9.51
N GLY A 41 -22.33 -12.80 -10.09
CA GLY A 41 -21.54 -13.44 -11.16
C GLY A 41 -22.01 -13.12 -12.58
N GLY A 42 -22.92 -12.16 -12.73
CA GLY A 42 -23.46 -11.73 -14.03
C GLY A 42 -22.76 -10.49 -14.62
N SER A 43 -23.09 -10.20 -15.88
CA SER A 43 -22.69 -8.99 -16.59
C SER A 43 -23.17 -7.72 -15.90
N THR A 44 -22.42 -6.63 -16.10
CA THR A 44 -22.85 -5.30 -15.67
C THR A 44 -23.87 -4.75 -16.66
N ASP A 45 -25.09 -4.54 -16.18
CA ASP A 45 -26.17 -3.92 -16.95
C ASP A 45 -25.93 -2.42 -17.06
N TYR A 46 -26.17 -1.85 -18.24
CA TYR A 46 -26.21 -0.40 -18.43
C TYR A 46 -27.28 0.03 -19.42
N HIS A 47 -27.88 1.19 -19.15
CA HIS A 47 -28.94 1.75 -19.97
C HIS A 47 -28.81 3.28 -20.07
N TRP A 48 -29.41 3.86 -21.10
CA TRP A 48 -29.51 5.32 -21.26
C TRP A 48 -30.76 5.87 -20.58
N TYR A 49 -30.71 7.15 -20.18
CA TYR A 49 -31.86 7.82 -19.58
C TYR A 49 -32.84 8.39 -20.61
N ASP A 50 -32.33 8.89 -21.73
CA ASP A 50 -33.11 9.54 -22.78
C ASP A 50 -32.45 9.34 -24.15
N GLU A 51 -33.07 9.88 -25.20
CA GLU A 51 -32.58 9.75 -26.58
C GLU A 51 -31.17 10.34 -26.77
N LYS A 52 -30.85 11.42 -26.07
CA LYS A 52 -29.52 12.03 -26.12
C LYS A 52 -28.49 11.11 -25.44
N GLY A 53 -28.84 10.55 -24.29
CA GLY A 53 -28.09 9.52 -23.60
C GLY A 53 -27.85 8.28 -24.46
N ARG A 54 -28.86 7.84 -25.23
CA ARG A 54 -28.75 6.72 -26.17
C ARG A 54 -27.65 6.95 -27.20
N LEU A 55 -27.64 8.13 -27.82
CA LEU A 55 -26.61 8.50 -28.80
C LEU A 55 -25.22 8.56 -28.17
N LEU A 56 -25.10 9.12 -26.96
CA LEU A 56 -23.83 9.17 -26.22
C LEU A 56 -23.32 7.75 -25.89
N ILE A 57 -24.18 6.87 -25.38
CA ILE A 57 -23.83 5.48 -25.06
C ILE A 57 -23.38 4.73 -26.32
N GLN A 58 -24.09 4.86 -27.44
CA GLN A 58 -23.67 4.25 -28.70
C GLN A 58 -22.31 4.77 -29.19
N SER A 59 -22.04 6.07 -29.02
CA SER A 59 -20.72 6.63 -29.31
C SER A 59 -19.65 6.07 -28.37
N ALA A 60 -19.97 5.88 -27.08
CA ALA A 60 -19.07 5.28 -26.10
C ALA A 60 -18.78 3.80 -26.39
N GLU A 61 -19.78 3.00 -26.76
CA GLU A 61 -19.58 1.61 -27.18
C GLU A 61 -18.60 1.50 -28.35
N LYS A 62 -18.75 2.35 -29.38
CA LYS A 62 -17.83 2.40 -30.52
C LYS A 62 -16.42 2.82 -30.09
N TYR A 63 -16.33 3.81 -29.21
CA TYR A 63 -15.06 4.28 -28.67
C TYR A 63 -14.36 3.17 -27.87
N CYS A 64 -15.04 2.52 -26.93
CA CYS A 64 -14.47 1.43 -26.13
C CYS A 64 -13.96 0.31 -27.03
N LYS A 65 -14.74 -0.13 -28.03
CA LYS A 65 -14.31 -1.16 -28.99
C LYS A 65 -13.07 -0.79 -29.81
N SER A 66 -12.74 0.50 -29.91
CA SER A 66 -11.52 0.97 -30.58
C SER A 66 -10.28 0.97 -29.68
N LEU A 67 -10.46 0.81 -28.36
CA LEU A 67 -9.38 0.71 -27.40
C LEU A 67 -8.73 -0.68 -27.46
N PRO A 68 -7.46 -0.81 -27.03
CA PRO A 68 -6.80 -2.11 -26.92
C PRO A 68 -7.59 -3.06 -26.01
N ALA A 69 -7.66 -4.33 -26.40
CA ALA A 69 -8.13 -5.40 -25.53
C ALA A 69 -7.20 -5.56 -24.32
N GLU A 70 -7.74 -6.03 -23.21
CA GLU A 70 -6.96 -6.39 -22.04
C GLU A 70 -6.43 -7.81 -22.17
N VAL A 71 -5.13 -7.97 -21.95
CA VAL A 71 -4.46 -9.27 -22.02
C VAL A 71 -3.95 -9.62 -20.63
N ASN A 72 -4.37 -10.77 -20.12
CA ASN A 72 -3.85 -11.36 -18.90
C ASN A 72 -2.94 -12.54 -19.25
N GLU A 73 -1.63 -12.33 -19.14
CA GLU A 73 -0.60 -13.33 -19.48
C GLU A 73 -0.56 -14.51 -18.49
N ASP A 74 -1.03 -14.31 -17.26
CA ASP A 74 -0.99 -15.34 -16.20
C ASP A 74 -2.14 -16.36 -16.34
N ILE A 75 -3.20 -16.00 -17.07
CA ILE A 75 -4.36 -16.88 -17.30
C ILE A 75 -4.34 -17.35 -18.75
N VAL A 76 -4.19 -18.66 -18.96
CA VAL A 76 -4.20 -19.27 -20.28
C VAL A 76 -5.53 -19.97 -20.54
N VAL A 77 -6.23 -19.55 -21.59
CA VAL A 77 -7.45 -20.18 -22.10
C VAL A 77 -7.18 -20.62 -23.54
N ASP A 78 -7.45 -21.89 -23.85
CA ASP A 78 -7.20 -22.48 -25.17
C ASP A 78 -5.76 -22.28 -25.71
N GLY A 79 -4.78 -22.33 -24.81
CA GLY A 79 -3.36 -22.17 -25.16
C GLY A 79 -2.94 -20.74 -25.48
N LYS A 80 -3.79 -19.74 -25.21
CA LYS A 80 -3.48 -18.32 -25.36
C LYS A 80 -3.76 -17.55 -24.07
N PRO A 81 -3.05 -16.44 -23.82
CA PRO A 81 -3.42 -15.50 -22.76
C PRO A 81 -4.89 -15.09 -22.86
N LEU A 82 -5.57 -15.03 -21.72
CA LEU A 82 -6.94 -14.53 -21.63
C LEU A 82 -6.96 -13.11 -22.19
N THR A 83 -7.76 -12.92 -23.24
CA THR A 83 -7.94 -11.63 -23.90
C THR A 83 -9.39 -11.19 -23.72
N ILE A 84 -9.60 -10.03 -23.13
CA ILE A 84 -10.91 -9.44 -22.87
C ILE A 84 -11.05 -8.22 -23.78
N GLU A 85 -12.01 -8.25 -24.69
CA GLU A 85 -12.30 -7.10 -25.54
C GLU A 85 -12.77 -5.90 -24.71
N MET A 86 -12.31 -4.71 -25.06
CA MET A 86 -12.68 -3.49 -24.35
C MET A 86 -14.09 -3.03 -24.75
N THR A 87 -15.12 -3.65 -24.18
CA THR A 87 -16.50 -3.18 -24.35
C THR A 87 -16.82 -2.03 -23.40
N LEU A 88 -17.98 -1.38 -23.56
CA LEU A 88 -18.41 -0.36 -22.59
C LEU A 88 -18.65 -0.96 -21.20
N GLU A 89 -19.14 -2.20 -21.14
CA GLU A 89 -19.30 -2.97 -19.89
C GLU A 89 -17.94 -3.13 -19.18
N THR A 90 -16.95 -3.69 -19.88
CA THR A 90 -15.60 -3.89 -19.37
C THR A 90 -14.99 -2.56 -18.91
N PHE A 91 -15.19 -1.49 -19.67
CA PHE A 91 -14.71 -0.16 -19.30
C PHE A 91 -15.37 0.35 -18.01
N ILE A 92 -16.69 0.13 -17.85
CA ILE A 92 -17.43 0.48 -16.62
C ILE A 92 -16.91 -0.32 -15.44
N ASP A 93 -16.70 -1.63 -15.58
CA ASP A 93 -16.15 -2.48 -14.53
C ASP A 93 -14.76 -2.03 -14.09
N ASN A 94 -13.91 -1.64 -15.05
CA ASN A 94 -12.59 -1.08 -14.79
C ASN A 94 -12.66 0.26 -14.04
N LEU A 95 -13.57 1.14 -14.41
CA LEU A 95 -13.81 2.39 -13.68
C LEU A 95 -14.27 2.11 -12.24
N MET A 96 -15.18 1.15 -12.06
CA MET A 96 -15.70 0.75 -10.76
C MET A 96 -14.60 0.13 -9.88
N GLY A 97 -13.81 -0.80 -10.43
CA GLY A 97 -12.67 -1.41 -9.75
C GLY A 97 -11.64 -0.38 -9.31
N LYS A 98 -11.25 0.53 -10.22
CA LYS A 98 -10.34 1.64 -9.90
C LYS A 98 -10.90 2.55 -8.80
N HIS A 99 -12.20 2.86 -8.84
CA HIS A 99 -12.84 3.66 -7.80
C HIS A 99 -12.74 3.00 -6.42
N LEU A 100 -12.98 1.68 -6.33
CA LEU A 100 -12.85 0.96 -5.07
C LEU A 100 -11.41 0.93 -4.57
N MET A 101 -10.44 0.64 -5.44
CA MET A 101 -9.02 0.67 -5.10
C MET A 101 -8.60 2.04 -4.55
N ASP A 102 -8.99 3.12 -5.22
CA ASP A 102 -8.69 4.49 -4.77
C ASP A 102 -9.35 4.81 -3.42
N LYS A 103 -10.58 4.34 -3.21
CA LYS A 103 -11.32 4.53 -1.96
C LYS A 103 -10.66 3.79 -0.80
N GLU A 104 -10.27 2.54 -1.01
CA GLU A 104 -9.55 1.72 -0.03
C GLU A 104 -8.17 2.32 0.28
N MET A 105 -7.43 2.73 -0.75
CA MET A 105 -6.14 3.40 -0.61
C MET A 105 -6.24 4.66 0.25
N LYS A 106 -7.22 5.54 -0.04
CA LYS A 106 -7.48 6.75 0.76
C LYS A 106 -7.86 6.41 2.20
N ALA A 107 -8.65 5.36 2.42
CA ALA A 107 -9.01 4.91 3.76
C ALA A 107 -7.80 4.39 4.55
N PHE A 108 -6.96 3.58 3.90
CA PHE A 108 -5.71 3.07 4.42
C PHE A 108 -4.76 4.22 4.81
N GLN A 109 -4.53 5.15 3.89
CA GLN A 109 -3.71 6.34 4.12
C GLN A 109 -4.25 7.18 5.28
N ARG A 110 -5.57 7.45 5.33
CA ARG A 110 -6.19 8.18 6.44
C ARG A 110 -5.96 7.50 7.79
N LYS A 111 -6.06 6.17 7.85
CA LYS A 111 -5.79 5.41 9.08
C LYS A 111 -4.31 5.54 9.48
N MET A 112 -3.41 5.35 8.50
CA MET A 112 -1.97 5.49 8.67
C MET A 112 -1.58 6.88 9.19
N TYR A 113 -2.09 7.95 8.57
CA TYR A 113 -1.81 9.34 8.99
C TYR A 113 -2.34 9.69 10.39
N LYS A 114 -3.35 8.99 10.91
CA LYS A 114 -3.74 9.16 12.31
C LYS A 114 -2.70 8.55 13.25
N GLU A 115 -2.14 7.41 12.88
CA GLU A 115 -1.14 6.71 13.68
C GLU A 115 0.20 7.47 13.73
N THR A 116 0.53 8.29 12.72
CA THR A 116 1.75 9.14 12.74
C THR A 116 1.73 10.17 13.87
N LYS A 117 0.56 10.56 14.38
CA LYS A 117 0.45 11.50 15.49
C LYS A 117 0.96 10.91 16.79
N THR A 118 0.70 9.64 17.06
CA THR A 118 0.98 8.97 18.36
C THR A 118 2.05 7.90 18.26
N GLY A 119 2.73 7.77 17.14
CA GLY A 119 3.72 6.72 16.94
C GLY A 119 4.62 6.91 15.73
N ILE A 120 5.67 6.09 15.71
CA ILE A 120 6.57 5.97 14.57
C ILE A 120 6.00 4.89 13.65
N VAL A 121 5.52 5.32 12.51
CA VAL A 121 4.93 4.50 11.46
C VAL A 121 6.00 4.15 10.44
N PHE A 122 6.10 2.87 10.09
CA PHE A 122 7.06 2.37 9.12
C PHE A 122 6.53 1.16 8.36
N GLY A 123 6.95 0.98 7.11
CA GLY A 123 6.50 -0.10 6.25
C GLY A 123 6.67 0.22 4.78
N ILE A 124 5.85 -0.42 3.94
CA ILE A 124 5.82 -0.19 2.50
C ILE A 124 4.67 0.78 2.21
N GLU A 125 5.02 1.92 1.63
CA GLU A 125 4.05 2.96 1.30
C GLU A 125 2.90 2.40 0.46
N ASN A 126 1.68 2.81 0.79
CA ASN A 126 0.44 2.40 0.10
C ASN A 126 0.15 0.88 0.12
N GLN A 127 0.87 0.09 0.94
CA GLN A 127 0.64 -1.36 1.02
C GLN A 127 0.46 -1.83 2.46
N GLN A 128 1.44 -1.57 3.33
CA GLN A 128 1.40 -2.03 4.72
C GLN A 128 2.23 -1.13 5.64
N TYR A 129 1.79 -1.01 6.90
CA TYR A 129 2.57 -0.31 7.92
C TYR A 129 2.48 -1.01 9.27
N LYS A 130 3.52 -0.77 10.09
CA LYS A 130 3.62 -1.09 11.50
C LYS A 130 3.81 0.22 12.28
N VAL A 131 3.47 0.19 13.56
CA VAL A 131 3.53 1.39 14.43
C VAL A 131 4.26 1.04 15.72
N VAL A 132 5.24 1.86 16.10
CA VAL A 132 5.74 1.93 17.48
C VAL A 132 5.00 3.06 18.18
N LYS A 133 4.02 2.72 19.04
CA LYS A 133 3.15 3.69 19.71
C LYS A 133 3.79 4.26 20.97
N PHE A 134 3.49 5.52 21.26
CA PHE A 134 3.77 6.16 22.55
C PHE A 134 2.48 6.26 23.36
N VAL A 135 2.52 5.80 24.60
CA VAL A 135 1.34 5.82 25.49
C VAL A 135 1.05 7.26 25.90
N ASN A 136 -0.18 7.71 25.64
CA ASN A 136 -0.71 9.02 26.05
C ASN A 136 0.14 10.23 25.62
N ARG A 137 0.89 10.13 24.52
CA ARG A 137 1.69 11.23 23.98
C ARG A 137 1.68 11.25 22.46
N THR A 138 1.69 12.45 21.89
CA THR A 138 1.94 12.65 20.46
C THR A 138 3.43 12.82 20.17
N ILE A 139 3.82 12.65 18.91
CA ILE A 139 5.18 12.97 18.43
C ILE A 139 5.52 14.45 18.69
N GLU A 140 4.55 15.35 18.50
CA GLU A 140 4.70 16.78 18.76
C GLU A 140 4.93 17.05 20.26
N ASP A 141 4.13 16.44 21.14
CA ASP A 141 4.33 16.54 22.60
C ASP A 141 5.72 16.08 23.00
N ILE A 142 6.20 14.97 22.41
CA ILE A 142 7.53 14.44 22.68
C ILE A 142 8.59 15.45 22.26
N LEU A 143 8.53 15.96 21.02
CA LEU A 143 9.49 16.92 20.48
C LEU A 143 9.51 18.25 21.26
N SER A 144 8.40 18.64 21.89
CA SER A 144 8.34 19.86 22.72
C SER A 144 9.14 19.77 24.03
N LYS A 145 9.53 18.56 24.47
CA LYS A 145 10.20 18.36 25.76
C LYS A 145 11.73 18.28 25.61
N PRO A 146 12.49 18.78 26.60
CA PRO A 146 13.93 18.52 26.67
C PRO A 146 14.21 17.02 26.57
N GLY A 147 15.10 16.63 25.66
CA GLY A 147 15.44 15.22 25.43
C GLY A 147 14.46 14.43 24.56
N GLY A 148 13.35 15.04 24.10
CA GLY A 148 12.36 14.39 23.24
C GLY A 148 12.93 13.87 21.92
N ALA A 149 13.78 14.67 21.27
CA ALA A 149 14.48 14.27 20.06
C ALA A 149 15.37 13.04 20.29
N GLU A 150 16.08 12.98 21.42
CA GLU A 150 16.91 11.83 21.78
C GLU A 150 16.05 10.58 22.04
N LEU A 151 14.91 10.74 22.72
CA LEU A 151 13.96 9.64 22.93
C LEU A 151 13.47 9.05 21.61
N LEU A 152 13.07 9.89 20.65
CA LEU A 152 12.66 9.44 19.32
C LEU A 152 13.80 8.73 18.59
N LYS A 153 15.00 9.32 18.58
CA LYS A 153 16.20 8.72 17.97
C LYS A 153 16.48 7.32 18.52
N GLN A 154 16.50 7.19 19.85
CA GLN A 154 16.73 5.90 20.51
C GLN A 154 15.62 4.89 20.22
N THR A 155 14.37 5.35 20.12
CA THR A 155 13.23 4.49 19.77
C THR A 155 13.36 3.97 18.34
N ILE A 156 13.78 4.82 17.40
CA ILE A 156 14.06 4.44 16.01
C ILE A 156 15.15 3.38 15.97
N ILE A 157 16.30 3.62 16.62
CA ILE A 157 17.43 2.69 16.65
C ILE A 157 17.03 1.32 17.19
N LYS A 158 16.29 1.29 18.31
CA LYS A 158 15.99 0.04 19.00
C LYS A 158 14.83 -0.74 18.36
N ASN A 159 13.79 -0.05 17.89
CA ASN A 159 12.51 -0.69 17.56
C ASN A 159 12.14 -0.64 16.08
N VAL A 160 12.74 0.27 15.31
CA VAL A 160 12.37 0.53 13.91
C VAL A 160 13.46 0.03 12.98
N ILE A 161 14.70 0.51 13.12
CA ILE A 161 15.82 0.15 12.22
C ILE A 161 16.00 -1.37 12.05
N PRO A 162 15.98 -2.20 13.12
CA PRO A 162 16.12 -3.65 12.95
C PRO A 162 15.04 -4.24 12.03
N LYS A 163 13.83 -3.69 12.07
CA LYS A 163 12.72 -4.14 11.22
C LYS A 163 12.86 -3.62 9.79
N LEU A 164 13.40 -2.42 9.58
CA LEU A 164 13.70 -1.91 8.24
C LEU A 164 14.76 -2.80 7.56
N LEU A 165 15.83 -3.14 8.28
CA LEU A 165 16.92 -3.96 7.74
C LEU A 165 16.49 -5.39 7.44
N ALA A 166 15.58 -5.95 8.24
CA ALA A 166 15.06 -7.29 8.03
C ALA A 166 14.02 -7.40 6.89
N ASN A 167 13.48 -6.27 6.40
CA ASN A 167 12.38 -6.26 5.43
C ASN A 167 12.68 -5.28 4.28
N PRO A 168 13.13 -5.77 3.11
CA PRO A 168 13.36 -4.92 1.94
C PRO A 168 12.15 -4.04 1.60
N GLY A 169 12.41 -2.78 1.26
CA GLY A 169 11.36 -1.80 0.91
C GLY A 169 10.67 -1.11 2.09
N TYR A 170 10.93 -1.52 3.34
CA TYR A 170 10.41 -0.81 4.51
C TYR A 170 11.10 0.54 4.69
N LYS A 171 10.30 1.59 4.96
CA LYS A 171 10.77 2.95 5.30
C LYS A 171 9.93 3.56 6.41
N ILE A 172 10.45 4.58 7.08
CA ILE A 172 9.66 5.41 8.00
C ILE A 172 8.71 6.28 7.16
N LEU A 173 7.44 6.34 7.56
CA LEU A 173 6.35 7.02 6.83
C LEU A 173 5.89 8.31 7.51
N ASN A 174 6.46 8.66 8.67
CA ASN A 174 6.19 9.93 9.34
C ASN A 174 6.77 11.11 8.55
N ASN A 175 5.97 12.18 8.42
CA ASN A 175 6.41 13.49 7.97
C ASN A 175 6.53 14.52 9.12
N ASN A 176 6.12 14.13 10.33
CA ASN A 176 6.12 14.96 11.54
C ASN A 176 7.32 14.67 12.47
N ILE A 177 8.30 13.88 12.01
CA ILE A 177 9.57 13.66 12.69
C ILE A 177 10.65 14.37 11.85
N PRO A 178 11.45 15.28 12.44
CA PRO A 178 12.56 15.92 11.73
C PRO A 178 13.49 14.89 11.09
N LYS A 179 13.87 15.12 9.82
CA LYS A 179 14.69 14.19 9.05
C LYS A 179 16.05 13.95 9.69
N GLU A 180 16.59 14.99 10.33
CA GLU A 180 17.87 14.97 11.03
C GLU A 180 17.88 13.90 12.14
N ILE A 181 16.75 13.71 12.84
CA ILE A 181 16.63 12.66 13.88
C ILE A 181 16.73 11.27 13.26
N ILE A 182 16.09 11.07 12.10
CA ILE A 182 16.09 9.79 11.38
C ILE A 182 17.51 9.51 10.83
N GLU A 183 18.15 10.51 10.24
CA GLU A 183 19.51 10.41 9.70
C GLU A 183 20.53 10.10 10.79
N LEU A 184 20.50 10.83 11.91
CA LEU A 184 21.36 10.58 13.06
C LEU A 184 21.16 9.18 13.64
N ALA A 185 19.91 8.67 13.68
CA ALA A 185 19.64 7.31 14.11
C ALA A 185 20.28 6.27 13.19
N MET A 186 20.17 6.45 11.87
CA MET A 186 20.76 5.56 10.87
C MET A 186 22.30 5.58 10.94
N GLN A 187 22.90 6.77 11.04
CA GLN A 187 24.36 6.93 11.17
C GLN A 187 24.89 6.28 12.44
N GLN A 188 24.24 6.50 13.59
CA GLN A 188 24.66 5.91 14.86
C GLN A 188 24.63 4.38 14.83
N MET A 189 23.64 3.80 14.16
CA MET A 189 23.53 2.36 14.01
C MET A 189 24.68 1.80 13.13
N GLN A 190 24.99 2.47 12.02
CA GLN A 190 26.12 2.08 11.15
C GLN A 190 27.46 2.11 11.91
N ILE A 191 27.73 3.18 12.68
CA ILE A 191 28.93 3.29 13.51
C ILE A 191 29.01 2.13 14.52
N SER A 192 27.90 1.82 15.19
CA SER A 192 27.84 0.73 16.16
C SER A 192 28.13 -0.64 15.54
N GLN A 193 27.70 -0.89 14.30
CA GLN A 193 28.01 -2.12 13.58
C GLN A 193 29.50 -2.22 13.18
N LEU A 194 30.10 -1.11 12.73
CA LEU A 194 31.53 -1.06 12.39
C LEU A 194 32.41 -1.36 13.62
N ASP A 195 32.06 -0.81 14.78
CA ASP A 195 32.79 -1.04 16.03
C ASP A 195 32.62 -2.48 16.55
N ALA A 196 31.42 -3.06 16.41
CA ALA A 196 31.16 -4.46 16.75
C ALA A 196 31.93 -5.43 15.83
N GLY A 197 32.05 -5.10 14.54
CA GLY A 197 32.86 -5.84 13.58
C GLY A 197 34.34 -5.85 13.95
N LYS A 198 34.91 -4.69 14.31
CA LYS A 198 36.30 -4.58 14.79
C LYS A 198 36.55 -5.40 16.06
N LYS A 199 35.63 -5.39 17.04
CA LYS A 199 35.77 -6.19 18.26
C LYS A 199 35.71 -7.70 18.03
N ARG A 200 34.99 -8.18 17.00
CA ARG A 200 34.94 -9.61 16.65
C ARG A 200 36.22 -10.14 16.01
N VAL A 201 36.99 -9.29 15.32
CA VAL A 201 38.27 -9.65 14.70
C VAL A 201 39.40 -9.76 15.73
N ILE A 202 39.32 -9.01 16.85
CA ILE A 202 40.34 -9.00 17.91
C ILE A 202 39.96 -9.97 19.04
N LYS A 203 39.75 -11.25 18.73
CA LYS A 203 39.75 -12.33 19.74
C LYS A 203 41.11 -13.03 19.68
N PRO A 204 41.96 -12.96 20.73
CA PRO A 204 43.25 -13.64 20.70
C PRO A 204 43.05 -15.16 20.57
N PRO A 205 43.89 -15.88 19.80
CA PRO A 205 43.86 -17.33 19.78
C PRO A 205 44.14 -17.88 21.19
N GLY A 206 43.34 -18.89 21.57
CA GLY A 206 43.20 -19.38 22.93
C GLY A 206 44.50 -19.72 23.66
N SER A 207 44.50 -19.45 24.97
CA SER A 207 45.49 -19.96 25.91
C SER A 207 45.51 -21.49 25.85
N ALA A 208 46.54 -22.05 25.23
CA ALA A 208 46.81 -23.48 25.25
C ALA A 208 46.97 -23.96 26.70
N ASN A 209 46.09 -24.86 27.11
CA ASN A 209 46.06 -25.49 28.41
C ASN A 209 47.32 -26.37 28.56
N LYS A 210 48.33 -25.91 29.31
CA LYS A 210 49.52 -26.70 29.63
C LYS A 210 49.12 -27.82 30.60
N ARG A 211 48.85 -29.02 30.07
CA ARG A 211 48.84 -30.26 30.88
C ARG A 211 50.27 -30.50 31.37
N GLY A 212 50.50 -30.35 32.67
CA GLY A 212 51.74 -30.75 33.32
C GLY A 212 51.92 -32.28 33.27
N PRO A 213 53.17 -32.78 33.22
CA PRO A 213 53.41 -34.21 33.15
C PRO A 213 53.17 -34.84 34.52
N ALA A 214 52.42 -35.95 34.54
CA ALA A 214 52.36 -36.83 35.69
C ALA A 214 53.76 -37.41 35.96
N LYS A 215 54.35 -37.08 37.11
CA LYS A 215 55.47 -37.83 37.69
C LYS A 215 54.91 -38.69 38.83
N GLY A 216 55.17 -39.99 38.73
CA GLY A 216 54.75 -40.99 39.71
C GLY A 216 55.64 -41.06 40.95
N LYS A 217 55.11 -41.69 42.00
CA LYS A 217 55.57 -42.95 42.61
C LYS A 217 54.48 -43.45 43.53
#